data_AF-W1RQ27-F1
#
_entry.id   AF-W1RQ27-F1
#
_cell.length_a   1.000
_cell.length_b   1.000
_cell.length_c   1.000
_cell.angle_alpha   90.00
_cell.angle_beta   90.00
_cell.angle_gamma   90.00
#
_symmetry.space_group_name_H-M   'P 1'
#
loop_
_entity.id
_entity.type
_entity.pdbx_description
1 polymer ?
#
loop_
_entity_poly.entity_id
_entity_poly.type
_entity_poly.pdbx_seq_one_letter_code
_entity_poly.pdbx_strand_id
1 'polypeptide(L)'
;MVTLMIRYVFLLFVSSTISLAYANDLITYGKACLVKENRLNQAKIKLENLSRRTNDAQIESNQAWQTIKHYKTAKAQLETSMTECTQTTPNSAYCHQVRLRYNELTYRIENAKADAPEGLYHPDGSSNDVEITKANFKQRHDTFIALCRDSDTHYALLQDPNAYAAVCSSDAARQSVTCSLF
;
A
#
# COMPACT_ATOMS: atom_id res chain seq x y z
N MET A 1 43.39 59.79 -14.65
CA MET A 1 42.90 59.11 -13.42
C MET A 1 41.39 58.84 -13.39
N VAL A 2 40.61 59.17 -14.43
CA VAL A 2 39.14 58.96 -14.44
C VAL A 2 38.72 57.66 -15.16
N THR A 3 39.57 57.11 -16.02
CA THR A 3 39.29 55.90 -16.82
C THR A 3 39.52 54.58 -16.09
N LEU A 4 40.16 54.57 -14.92
CA LEU A 4 40.38 53.34 -14.13
C LEU A 4 39.19 52.97 -13.24
N MET A 5 38.33 53.93 -12.85
CA MET A 5 37.21 53.66 -11.95
C MET A 5 35.98 53.05 -12.64
N ILE A 6 35.81 53.27 -13.95
CA ILE A 6 34.64 52.77 -14.70
C ILE A 6 34.69 51.24 -14.89
N ARG A 7 35.89 50.64 -14.94
CA ARG A 7 36.06 49.18 -15.11
C ARG A 7 35.68 48.37 -13.87
N TYR A 8 35.75 48.94 -12.66
CA TYR A 8 35.42 48.22 -11.42
C TYR A 8 33.92 48.27 -11.07
N VAL A 9 33.19 49.28 -11.54
CA VAL A 9 31.74 49.39 -11.28
C VAL A 9 30.94 48.38 -12.10
N PHE A 10 31.41 48.00 -13.30
CA PHE A 10 30.73 47.00 -14.13
C PHE A 10 30.91 45.55 -13.67
N LEU A 11 31.94 45.26 -12.87
CA LEU A 11 32.20 43.90 -12.34
C LEU A 11 31.37 43.56 -11.10
N LEU A 12 30.77 44.56 -10.42
CA LEU A 12 29.92 44.34 -9.23
C LEU A 12 28.42 44.19 -9.56
N PHE A 13 27.98 44.54 -10.77
CA PHE A 13 26.57 44.39 -11.19
C PHE A 13 26.27 43.03 -11.83
N VAL A 14 27.29 42.30 -12.31
CA VAL A 14 27.11 40.97 -12.92
C VAL A 14 27.04 39.87 -11.86
N SER A 15 27.58 40.10 -10.66
CA SER A 15 27.54 39.12 -9.56
C SER A 15 26.21 39.06 -8.82
N SER A 16 25.34 40.08 -8.93
CA SER A 16 24.03 40.09 -8.26
C SER A 16 22.96 39.31 -9.04
N THR A 17 23.05 39.25 -10.36
CA THR A 17 22.03 38.59 -11.20
C THR A 17 22.20 37.07 -11.26
N ILE A 18 23.43 36.57 -11.06
CA ILE A 18 23.72 35.13 -11.00
C ILE A 18 23.07 34.50 -9.77
N SER A 19 23.09 35.20 -8.63
CA SER A 19 22.50 34.72 -7.36
C SER A 19 20.97 34.61 -7.43
N LEU A 20 20.29 35.50 -8.15
CA LEU A 20 18.83 35.47 -8.30
C LEU A 20 18.35 34.34 -9.23
N ALA A 21 19.07 34.07 -10.32
CA ALA A 21 18.74 32.97 -11.22
C ALA A 21 18.91 31.61 -10.52
N TYR A 22 20.01 31.43 -9.80
CA TYR A 22 20.29 30.20 -9.05
C TYR A 22 19.27 29.95 -7.92
N ALA A 23 18.88 30.99 -7.17
CA ALA A 23 17.85 30.86 -6.14
C ALA A 23 16.46 30.51 -6.72
N ASN A 24 16.09 31.06 -7.88
CA ASN A 24 14.84 30.73 -8.55
C ASN A 24 14.79 29.27 -9.03
N ASP A 25 15.94 28.74 -9.48
CA ASP A 25 16.07 27.33 -9.87
C ASP A 25 15.95 26.39 -8.65
N LEU A 26 16.53 26.75 -7.50
CA LEU A 26 16.39 25.98 -6.25
C LEU A 26 14.94 25.96 -5.74
N ILE A 27 14.24 27.10 -5.79
CA ILE A 27 12.82 27.18 -5.41
C ILE A 27 11.97 26.28 -6.31
N THR A 28 12.26 26.28 -7.61
CA THR A 28 11.53 25.49 -8.60
C THR A 28 11.75 24.00 -8.38
N TYR A 29 13.01 23.61 -8.17
CA TYR A 29 13.40 22.27 -7.79
C TYR A 29 12.68 21.79 -6.51
N GLY A 30 12.76 22.56 -5.43
CA GLY A 30 12.16 22.19 -4.13
C GLY A 30 10.64 22.04 -4.21
N LYS A 31 9.95 22.96 -4.89
CA LYS A 31 8.50 22.84 -5.12
C LYS A 31 8.14 21.59 -5.92
N ALA A 32 8.95 21.24 -6.93
CA ALA A 32 8.73 20.02 -7.71
C ALA A 32 8.92 18.76 -6.85
N CYS A 33 9.90 18.75 -5.95
CA CYS A 33 10.12 17.66 -5.01
C CYS A 33 8.99 17.51 -4.00
N LEU A 34 8.46 18.60 -3.44
CA LEU A 34 7.27 18.55 -2.58
C LEU A 34 6.05 17.93 -3.28
N VAL A 35 5.83 18.27 -4.55
CA VAL A 35 4.74 17.69 -5.34
C VAL A 35 4.96 16.19 -5.56
N LYS A 36 6.20 15.76 -5.86
CA LYS A 36 6.55 14.34 -6.01
C LYS A 36 6.35 13.57 -4.71
N GLU A 37 6.78 14.14 -3.59
CA GLU A 37 6.65 13.56 -2.27
C GLU A 37 5.17 13.38 -1.88
N ASN A 38 4.33 14.39 -2.09
CA ASN A 38 2.89 14.29 -1.85
C ASN A 38 2.25 13.17 -2.69
N ARG A 39 2.64 13.05 -3.97
CA ARG A 39 2.16 11.96 -4.84
C ARG A 39 2.63 10.59 -4.36
N LEU A 40 3.83 10.48 -3.80
CA LEU A 40 4.32 9.25 -3.19
C LEU A 40 3.56 8.90 -1.92
N ASN A 41 3.29 9.86 -1.04
CA ASN A 41 2.50 9.63 0.17
C ASN A 41 1.08 9.13 -0.16
N GLN A 42 0.44 9.72 -1.16
CA GLN A 42 -0.86 9.23 -1.65
C GLN A 42 -0.76 7.81 -2.23
N ALA A 43 0.30 7.49 -2.98
CA ALA A 43 0.52 6.15 -3.51
C ALA A 43 0.78 5.11 -2.40
N LYS A 44 1.52 5.50 -1.35
CA LYS A 44 1.77 4.68 -0.17
C LYS A 44 0.47 4.31 0.55
N ILE A 45 -0.37 5.30 0.84
CA ILE A 45 -1.69 5.08 1.49
C ILE A 45 -2.56 4.14 0.65
N LYS A 46 -2.58 4.31 -0.68
CA LYS A 46 -3.32 3.42 -1.58
C LYS A 46 -2.78 1.99 -1.53
N LEU A 47 -1.46 1.81 -1.54
CA LEU A 47 -0.81 0.49 -1.43
C LEU A 47 -1.11 -0.18 -0.09
N GLU A 48 -1.05 0.56 1.02
CA GLU A 48 -1.38 0.04 2.36
C GLU A 48 -2.84 -0.41 2.45
N ASN A 49 -3.77 0.39 1.91
CA ASN A 49 -5.18 0.03 1.85
C ASN A 49 -5.44 -1.21 0.99
N LEU A 50 -4.78 -1.30 -0.18
CA LEU A 50 -4.89 -2.46 -1.05
C LEU A 50 -4.35 -3.72 -0.35
N SER A 51 -3.14 -3.63 0.23
CA SER A 51 -2.53 -4.73 0.96
C SER A 51 -3.40 -5.21 2.13
N ARG A 52 -4.05 -4.28 2.85
CA ARG A 52 -4.97 -4.62 3.94
C ARG A 52 -6.18 -5.38 3.42
N ARG A 53 -6.85 -4.88 2.38
CA ARG A 53 -8.02 -5.54 1.78
C ARG A 53 -7.70 -6.94 1.28
N THR A 54 -6.56 -7.12 0.62
CA THR A 54 -6.11 -8.45 0.15
C THR A 54 -5.88 -9.40 1.33
N ASN A 55 -5.25 -8.92 2.41
CA ASN A 55 -5.03 -9.73 3.61
C ASN A 55 -6.34 -10.09 4.31
N ASP A 56 -7.26 -9.14 4.47
CA ASP A 56 -8.56 -9.37 5.10
C ASP A 56 -9.37 -10.40 4.31
N ALA A 57 -9.43 -10.25 2.98
CA ALA A 57 -10.08 -11.21 2.09
C ALA A 57 -9.46 -12.62 2.18
N GLN A 58 -8.12 -12.70 2.32
CA GLN A 58 -7.42 -13.98 2.50
C GLN A 58 -7.77 -14.63 3.84
N ILE A 59 -7.85 -13.86 4.92
CA ILE A 59 -8.25 -14.33 6.24
C ILE A 59 -9.67 -14.87 6.21
N GLU A 60 -10.62 -14.10 5.66
CA GLU A 60 -12.03 -14.49 5.53
C GLU A 60 -12.17 -15.78 4.71
N SER A 61 -11.49 -15.86 3.56
CA SER A 61 -11.49 -17.06 2.71
C SER A 61 -10.94 -18.30 3.44
N ASN A 62 -9.83 -18.14 4.17
CA ASN A 62 -9.27 -19.22 4.99
C ASN A 62 -10.25 -19.68 6.08
N GLN A 63 -10.91 -18.76 6.77
CA GLN A 63 -11.90 -19.08 7.80
C GLN A 63 -13.11 -19.82 7.22
N ALA A 64 -13.64 -19.37 6.08
CA ALA A 64 -14.72 -20.04 5.36
C ALA A 64 -14.32 -21.48 4.98
N TRP A 65 -13.11 -21.67 4.45
CA TRP A 65 -12.59 -22.99 4.11
C TRP A 65 -12.47 -23.92 5.33
N GLN A 66 -11.93 -23.42 6.45
CA GLN A 66 -11.82 -24.21 7.68
C GLN A 66 -13.20 -24.64 8.20
N THR A 67 -14.20 -23.75 8.09
CA THR A 67 -15.58 -24.05 8.48
C THR A 67 -16.19 -25.14 7.60
N ILE A 68 -16.04 -25.03 6.27
CA ILE A 68 -16.50 -26.07 5.33
C ILE A 68 -15.79 -27.40 5.61
N LYS A 69 -14.47 -27.38 5.85
CA LYS A 69 -13.68 -28.57 6.18
C LYS A 69 -14.18 -29.23 7.48
N HIS A 70 -14.48 -28.43 8.50
CA HIS A 70 -15.03 -28.92 9.76
C HIS A 70 -16.37 -29.65 9.54
N TYR A 71 -17.31 -29.05 8.81
CA TYR A 71 -18.60 -29.68 8.52
C TYR A 71 -18.46 -30.95 7.67
N LYS A 72 -17.58 -30.96 6.67
CA LYS A 72 -17.29 -32.17 5.87
C LYS A 72 -16.74 -33.29 6.74
N THR A 73 -15.84 -32.98 7.66
CA THR A 73 -15.26 -33.97 8.59
C THR A 73 -16.32 -34.54 9.52
N ALA A 74 -17.15 -33.68 10.13
CA ALA A 74 -18.24 -34.10 10.99
C ALA A 74 -19.27 -34.95 10.23
N LYS A 75 -19.56 -34.61 8.97
CA LYS A 75 -20.47 -35.37 8.11
C LYS A 75 -19.91 -36.76 7.80
N ALA A 76 -18.63 -36.86 7.44
CA ALA A 76 -17.95 -38.14 7.19
C ALA A 76 -17.96 -39.04 8.43
N GLN A 77 -17.78 -38.47 9.63
CA GLN A 77 -17.90 -39.23 10.89
C GLN A 77 -19.32 -39.78 11.12
N LEU A 78 -20.35 -39.12 10.59
CA LEU A 78 -21.74 -39.58 10.67
C LEU A 78 -22.09 -40.65 9.62
N GLU A 79 -21.31 -40.82 8.55
CA GLU A 79 -21.63 -41.74 7.45
C GLU A 79 -21.73 -43.21 7.92
N THR A 80 -20.86 -43.63 8.85
CA THR A 80 -20.92 -44.96 9.45
C THR A 80 -22.23 -45.16 10.23
N SER A 81 -22.55 -44.25 11.16
CA SER A 81 -23.80 -44.32 11.94
C SER A 81 -25.06 -44.24 11.07
N MET A 82 -25.00 -43.45 9.99
CA MET A 82 -26.09 -43.34 9.01
C MET A 82 -26.29 -44.67 8.27
N THR A 83 -25.21 -45.32 7.86
CA THR A 83 -25.25 -46.61 7.17
C THR A 83 -25.79 -47.70 8.11
N GLU A 84 -25.23 -47.80 9.32
CA GLU A 84 -25.64 -48.79 10.33
C GLU A 84 -27.11 -48.66 10.71
N CYS A 85 -27.58 -47.44 11.00
CA CYS A 85 -28.95 -47.25 11.44
C CYS A 85 -29.96 -47.51 10.32
N THR A 86 -29.61 -47.15 9.08
CA THR A 86 -30.47 -47.36 7.89
C THR A 86 -30.62 -48.85 7.58
N GLN A 87 -29.58 -49.65 7.80
CA GLN A 87 -29.59 -51.09 7.54
C GLN A 87 -30.24 -51.92 8.65
N THR A 88 -30.19 -51.46 9.90
CA THR A 88 -30.66 -52.23 11.06
C THR A 88 -32.06 -51.82 11.54
N THR A 89 -32.26 -50.53 11.86
CA THR A 89 -33.49 -50.01 12.49
C THR A 89 -33.85 -48.62 11.94
N PRO A 90 -34.26 -48.52 10.66
CA PRO A 90 -34.40 -47.23 9.95
C PRO A 90 -35.43 -46.27 10.56
N ASN A 91 -36.43 -46.78 11.29
CA ASN A 91 -37.48 -46.00 11.94
C ASN A 91 -37.27 -45.82 13.45
N SER A 92 -36.09 -46.16 13.97
CA SER A 92 -35.77 -45.90 15.38
C SER A 92 -35.55 -44.41 15.65
N ALA A 93 -35.84 -43.96 16.87
CA ALA A 93 -35.57 -42.59 17.29
C ALA A 93 -34.09 -42.19 17.06
N TYR A 94 -33.16 -43.12 17.29
CA TYR A 94 -31.74 -42.95 16.99
C TYR A 94 -31.49 -42.66 15.51
N CYS A 95 -32.05 -43.45 14.59
CA CYS A 95 -31.82 -43.25 13.16
C CYS A 95 -32.44 -41.95 12.64
N HIS A 96 -33.59 -41.54 13.19
CA HIS A 96 -34.14 -40.20 12.93
C HIS A 96 -33.18 -39.07 13.34
N GLN A 97 -32.53 -39.18 14.50
CA GLN A 97 -31.56 -38.20 14.97
C GLN A 97 -30.31 -38.14 14.08
N VAL A 98 -29.77 -39.29 13.69
CA VAL A 98 -28.60 -39.37 12.80
C VAL A 98 -28.90 -38.72 11.45
N ARG A 99 -30.06 -39.03 10.85
CA ARG A 99 -30.50 -38.44 9.58
C ARG A 99 -30.73 -36.94 9.66
N LEU A 100 -31.33 -36.45 10.75
CA LEU A 100 -31.50 -35.01 10.98
C LEU A 100 -30.15 -34.31 10.98
N ARG A 101 -29.18 -34.81 11.75
CA ARG A 101 -27.84 -34.22 11.87
C ARG A 101 -27.05 -34.31 10.56
N TYR A 102 -27.19 -35.39 9.81
CA TYR A 102 -26.59 -35.54 8.48
C TYR A 102 -27.13 -34.52 7.47
N ASN A 103 -28.46 -34.32 7.47
CA ASN A 103 -29.12 -33.34 6.60
C ASN A 103 -28.75 -31.91 7.00
N GLU A 104 -28.68 -31.63 8.30
CA GLU A 104 -28.24 -30.33 8.83
C GLU A 104 -26.81 -30.00 8.40
N LEU A 105 -25.87 -30.95 8.53
CA LEU A 105 -24.49 -30.77 8.08
C LEU A 105 -24.42 -30.55 6.55
N THR A 106 -25.25 -31.27 5.78
CA THR A 106 -25.34 -31.08 4.33
C THR A 106 -25.83 -29.68 3.98
N TYR A 107 -26.90 -29.21 4.64
CA TYR A 107 -27.40 -27.85 4.47
C TYR A 107 -26.35 -26.80 4.82
N ARG A 108 -25.65 -26.94 5.96
CA ARG A 108 -24.59 -26.02 6.38
C ARG A 108 -23.42 -25.98 5.40
N ILE A 109 -23.04 -27.11 4.80
CA ILE A 109 -21.99 -27.17 3.78
C ILE A 109 -22.42 -26.40 2.52
N GLU A 110 -23.64 -26.61 2.03
CA GLU A 110 -24.12 -25.93 0.82
C GLU A 110 -24.32 -24.43 1.06
N ASN A 111 -24.86 -24.03 2.21
CA ASN A 111 -25.00 -22.62 2.55
C ASN A 111 -23.63 -21.93 2.69
N ALA A 112 -22.67 -22.56 3.38
CA ALA A 112 -21.32 -22.01 3.53
C ALA A 112 -20.55 -21.92 2.19
N LYS A 113 -20.87 -22.77 1.20
CA LYS A 113 -20.32 -22.63 -0.16
C LYS A 113 -20.98 -21.50 -0.95
N ALA A 114 -22.28 -21.28 -0.77
CA ALA A 114 -23.01 -20.20 -1.44
C ALA A 114 -22.60 -18.82 -0.92
N ASP A 115 -22.28 -18.72 0.38
CA ASP A 115 -21.79 -17.51 1.03
C ASP A 115 -20.28 -17.29 0.83
N ALA A 116 -19.56 -18.27 0.27
CA ALA A 116 -18.14 -18.13 0.02
C ALA A 116 -17.88 -17.16 -1.15
N PRO A 117 -16.86 -16.29 -1.07
CA PRO A 117 -16.47 -15.45 -2.18
C PRO A 117 -16.24 -16.28 -3.46
N GLU A 118 -16.65 -15.75 -4.63
CA GLU A 118 -16.42 -16.40 -5.92
C GLU A 118 -14.95 -16.85 -6.05
N GLY A 119 -14.75 -18.14 -6.31
CA GLY A 119 -13.42 -18.74 -6.34
C GLY A 119 -12.94 -19.14 -4.95
N LEU A 120 -13.49 -20.24 -4.42
CA LEU A 120 -12.88 -20.98 -3.32
C LEU A 120 -11.52 -21.53 -3.82
N TYR A 121 -10.49 -20.70 -3.70
CA TYR A 121 -9.08 -20.91 -4.06
C TYR A 121 -8.70 -20.72 -5.54
N HIS A 122 -8.12 -19.55 -5.88
CA HIS A 122 -6.93 -19.41 -6.74
C HIS A 122 -5.91 -18.54 -5.98
N PRO A 123 -4.84 -19.10 -5.41
CA PRO A 123 -3.87 -18.37 -4.58
C PRO A 123 -3.03 -17.34 -5.36
N ASP A 124 -3.22 -17.27 -6.68
CA ASP A 124 -2.38 -16.50 -7.60
C ASP A 124 -3.04 -15.20 -8.09
N GLY A 125 -4.34 -14.99 -7.82
CA GLY A 125 -5.10 -13.92 -8.46
C GLY A 125 -4.88 -12.51 -7.88
N SER A 126 -4.77 -12.39 -6.55
CA SER A 126 -4.72 -11.09 -5.87
C SER A 126 -3.34 -10.68 -5.35
N SER A 127 -2.38 -11.61 -5.29
CA SER A 127 -1.00 -11.32 -4.86
C SER A 127 -0.24 -10.51 -5.90
N ASN A 128 -0.44 -10.84 -7.17
CA ASN A 128 0.30 -10.26 -8.29
C ASN A 128 0.10 -8.73 -8.41
N ASP A 129 -1.13 -8.23 -8.27
CA ASP A 129 -1.41 -6.79 -8.35
C ASP A 129 -0.80 -6.00 -7.18
N VAL A 130 -0.82 -6.57 -5.96
CA VAL A 130 -0.20 -5.95 -4.77
C VAL A 130 1.32 -5.91 -4.95
N GLU A 131 1.92 -7.00 -5.41
CA GLU A 131 3.36 -7.12 -5.64
C GLU A 131 3.85 -6.18 -6.74
N ILE A 132 3.14 -6.13 -7.88
CA ILE A 132 3.42 -5.18 -8.97
C ILE A 132 3.31 -3.74 -8.46
N THR A 133 2.24 -3.42 -7.72
CA THR A 133 2.04 -2.07 -7.16
C THR A 133 3.15 -1.72 -6.16
N LYS A 134 3.59 -2.67 -5.34
CA LYS A 134 4.69 -2.50 -4.38
C LYS A 134 6.03 -2.28 -5.09
N ALA A 135 6.33 -3.04 -6.14
CA ALA A 135 7.54 -2.87 -6.93
C ALA A 135 7.57 -1.50 -7.62
N ASN A 136 6.46 -1.10 -8.24
CA ASN A 136 6.29 0.21 -8.87
C ASN A 136 6.43 1.35 -7.85
N PHE A 137 5.82 1.21 -6.66
CA PHE A 137 5.97 2.18 -5.58
C PHE A 137 7.43 2.29 -5.16
N LYS A 138 8.11 1.16 -4.93
CA LYS A 138 9.53 1.13 -4.54
C LYS A 138 10.40 1.85 -5.57
N GLN A 139 10.25 1.54 -6.85
CA GLN A 139 11.04 2.20 -7.91
C GLN A 139 10.83 3.71 -7.91
N ARG A 140 9.57 4.18 -7.76
CA ARG A 140 9.25 5.61 -7.72
C ARG A 140 9.79 6.28 -6.46
N HIS A 141 9.75 5.60 -5.33
CA HIS A 141 10.31 6.08 -4.07
C HIS A 141 11.84 6.20 -4.17
N ASP A 142 12.53 5.17 -4.65
CA ASP A 142 13.98 5.19 -4.81
C ASP A 142 14.42 6.29 -5.78
N THR A 143 13.67 6.50 -6.87
CA THR A 143 13.90 7.60 -7.81
C THR A 143 13.69 8.97 -7.14
N PHE A 144 12.66 9.12 -6.31
CA PHE A 144 12.45 10.35 -5.56
C PHE A 144 13.61 10.61 -4.60
N ILE A 145 14.04 9.62 -3.84
CA ILE A 145 15.17 9.75 -2.93
C ILE A 145 16.43 10.21 -3.67
N ALA A 146 16.78 9.55 -4.78
CA ALA A 146 17.95 9.91 -5.57
C ALA A 146 17.90 11.34 -6.13
N LEU A 147 16.72 11.78 -6.58
CA LEU A 147 16.57 13.09 -7.22
C LEU A 147 16.32 14.24 -6.25
N CYS A 148 15.58 13.97 -5.18
CA CYS A 148 15.00 14.99 -4.30
C CYS A 148 15.62 15.07 -2.92
N ARG A 149 16.31 14.02 -2.46
CA ARG A 149 16.96 13.98 -1.13
C ARG A 149 18.48 13.86 -1.25
N ASP A 150 18.95 12.98 -2.11
CA ASP A 150 20.38 12.63 -2.20
C ASP A 150 21.10 13.42 -3.31
N SER A 151 20.49 14.48 -3.84
CA SER A 151 21.07 15.31 -4.90
C SER A 151 21.80 16.53 -4.34
N ASP A 152 22.85 16.99 -5.03
CA ASP A 152 23.57 18.23 -4.66
C ASP A 152 22.64 19.44 -4.63
N THR A 153 21.63 19.46 -5.51
CA THR A 153 20.60 20.51 -5.56
C THR A 153 19.72 20.51 -4.31
N HIS A 154 19.47 19.36 -3.68
CA HIS A 154 18.81 19.28 -2.37
C HIS A 154 19.65 19.99 -1.30
N TYR A 155 20.94 19.66 -1.20
CA TYR A 155 21.81 20.28 -0.22
C TYR A 155 21.96 21.79 -0.47
N ALA A 156 22.04 22.21 -1.74
CA ALA A 156 22.06 23.63 -2.10
C ALA A 156 20.75 24.35 -1.69
N LEU A 157 19.58 23.72 -1.88
CA LEU A 157 18.30 24.23 -1.41
C LEU A 157 18.29 24.44 0.11
N LEU A 158 18.82 23.47 0.87
CA LEU A 158 18.87 23.54 2.33
C LEU A 158 19.83 24.61 2.85
N GLN A 159 20.89 24.92 2.09
CA GLN A 159 21.90 25.90 2.45
C GLN A 159 21.54 27.33 2.04
N ASP A 160 20.65 27.52 1.07
CA ASP A 160 20.15 28.84 0.66
C ASP A 160 18.94 29.27 1.52
N PRO A 161 19.08 30.28 2.40
CA PRO A 161 18.00 30.67 3.31
C PRO A 161 16.75 31.20 2.60
N ASN A 162 16.92 31.85 1.44
CA ASN A 162 15.81 32.44 0.70
C ASN A 162 15.02 31.35 -0.03
N ALA A 163 15.73 30.42 -0.70
CA ALA A 163 15.10 29.30 -1.37
C ALA A 163 14.45 28.35 -0.36
N TYR A 164 15.13 28.03 0.74
CA TYR A 164 14.58 27.23 1.83
C TYR A 164 13.33 27.87 2.41
N ALA A 165 13.35 29.16 2.76
CA ALA A 165 12.17 29.85 3.28
C ALA A 165 11.00 29.87 2.27
N ALA A 166 11.29 29.98 0.97
CA ALA A 166 10.27 29.99 -0.08
C ALA A 166 9.64 28.60 -0.36
N VAL A 167 10.38 27.51 -0.13
CA VAL A 167 9.90 26.13 -0.34
C VAL A 167 9.33 25.54 0.95
N CYS A 168 10.02 25.74 2.07
CA CYS A 168 9.81 25.12 3.38
C CYS A 168 9.18 26.10 4.39
N SER A 169 8.26 26.95 3.92
CA SER A 169 7.62 28.00 4.72
C SER A 169 6.60 27.46 5.73
N SER A 170 5.91 26.36 5.41
CA SER A 170 4.88 25.76 6.26
C SER A 170 5.44 24.64 7.12
N ASP A 171 4.82 24.41 8.28
CA ASP A 171 5.21 23.29 9.16
C ASP A 171 5.12 21.94 8.46
N ALA A 172 4.09 21.74 7.64
CA ALA A 172 3.93 20.54 6.83
C ALA A 172 5.07 20.37 5.80
N ALA A 173 5.49 21.47 5.15
CA ALA A 173 6.63 21.42 4.23
C ALA A 173 7.93 21.13 4.97
N ARG A 174 8.17 21.73 6.14
CA ARG A 174 9.38 21.48 6.95
C ARG A 174 9.52 20.05 7.43
N GLN A 175 8.41 19.34 7.62
CA GLN A 175 8.39 17.92 7.98
C GLN A 175 8.56 16.99 6.78
N SER A 176 8.57 17.53 5.56
CA SER A 176 8.77 16.75 4.34
C SER A 176 10.24 16.35 4.18
N VAL A 177 10.48 15.22 3.52
CA VAL A 177 11.82 14.76 3.13
C VAL A 177 12.53 15.80 2.26
N THR A 178 11.78 16.52 1.43
CA THR A 178 12.29 17.61 0.58
C THR A 178 12.85 18.79 1.38
N CYS A 179 12.44 18.96 2.64
CA CYS A 179 12.90 20.06 3.50
C CYS A 179 13.70 19.59 4.72
N SER A 180 13.85 18.28 4.90
CA SER A 180 14.65 17.72 5.98
C SER A 180 16.06 17.36 5.48
N LEU A 181 17.03 17.46 6.38
CA LEU A 181 18.39 16.96 6.14
C LEU A 181 18.44 15.43 6.18
N PHE A 182 17.46 14.79 6.84
CA PHE A 182 17.36 13.34 7.07
C PHE A 182 15.90 12.88 7.06
#